data_AF-A0A7S2UUQ8-F1
#
_entry.id   AF-A0A7S2UUQ8-F1
#
_cell.length_a   1.000
_cell.length_b   1.000
_cell.length_c   1.000
_cell.angle_alpha   90.00
_cell.angle_beta   90.00
_cell.angle_gamma   90.00
#
_symmetry.space_group_name_H-M   'P 1'
#
loop_
_entity.id
_entity.type
_entity.pdbx_description
1 polymer ?
#
loop_
_entity_poly.entity_id
_entity_poly.type
_entity_poly.pdbx_seq_one_letter_code
_entity_poly.pdbx_strand_id
1 'polypeptide(L)'
;DIPERITRRVWRAQTYVAPSKASSIKGEFGEIPLFSITPDQPLGVHDFWALQEDHYEGTPYDMVKSKAGLPFGNPDRQTETLGTGWFDRPVDVWYAIYSYVAQSRSWLPAPLGGKVWI
;
A
#
# COMPACT_ATOMS: atom_id res chain seq x y z
N ASP A 1 -1.04 -8.70 -18.65
CA ASP A 1 -2.31 -8.51 -17.91
C ASP A 1 -2.27 -8.91 -16.43
N ILE A 2 -1.57 -9.97 -16.00
CA ILE A 2 -1.30 -10.27 -14.56
C ILE A 2 -0.19 -9.42 -13.89
N PRO A 3 0.89 -9.00 -14.58
CA PRO A 3 2.04 -8.35 -13.93
C PRO A 3 1.72 -7.03 -13.21
N GLU A 4 0.85 -6.21 -13.80
CA GLU A 4 0.52 -4.86 -13.31
C GLU A 4 -0.22 -4.89 -11.96
N ARG A 5 -1.10 -5.87 -11.78
CA ARG A 5 -1.90 -6.06 -10.57
C ARG A 5 -1.06 -6.37 -9.32
N ILE A 6 0.14 -6.93 -9.49
CA ILE A 6 1.00 -7.34 -8.37
C ILE A 6 2.01 -6.23 -8.03
N THR A 7 2.54 -5.54 -9.03
CA THR A 7 3.63 -4.57 -8.84
C THR A 7 3.18 -3.24 -8.24
N ARG A 8 1.93 -2.79 -8.50
CA ARG A 8 1.44 -1.47 -8.06
C ARG A 8 1.46 -1.26 -6.54
N ARG A 9 1.09 -2.27 -5.75
CA ARG A 9 1.10 -2.19 -4.28
C ARG A 9 2.52 -2.06 -3.72
N VAL A 10 3.47 -2.78 -4.31
CA VAL A 10 4.88 -2.69 -3.93
C VAL A 10 5.44 -1.31 -4.30
N TRP A 11 5.16 -0.84 -5.52
CA TRP A 11 5.48 0.53 -5.94
C TRP A 11 4.93 1.57 -4.96
N ARG A 12 3.66 1.43 -4.56
CA ARG A 12 3.04 2.36 -3.62
C ARG A 12 3.72 2.37 -2.26
N ALA A 13 3.97 1.20 -1.68
CA ALA A 13 4.67 1.10 -0.40
C ALA A 13 6.05 1.79 -0.46
N GLN A 14 6.78 1.63 -1.57
CA GLN A 14 8.11 2.22 -1.74
C GLN A 14 8.07 3.73 -1.95
N THR A 15 7.16 4.22 -2.79
CA THR A 15 6.98 5.66 -3.04
C THR A 15 6.40 6.40 -1.83
N TYR A 16 5.64 5.71 -0.98
CA TYR A 16 5.15 6.25 0.28
C TYR A 16 6.27 6.47 1.30
N VAL A 17 7.14 5.47 1.50
CA VAL A 17 8.22 5.55 2.51
C VAL A 17 9.47 6.28 2.01
N ALA A 18 9.65 6.39 0.69
CA ALA A 18 10.73 7.13 0.06
C ALA A 18 10.23 8.05 -1.07
N PRO A 19 9.47 9.11 -0.76
CA PRO A 19 8.96 10.05 -1.76
C PRO A 19 10.07 10.67 -2.64
N SER A 20 11.26 10.87 -2.09
CA SER A 20 12.43 11.40 -2.81
C SER A 20 12.85 10.53 -4.00
N LYS A 21 12.48 9.24 -3.99
CA LYS A 21 12.80 8.25 -5.03
C LYS A 21 11.59 7.91 -5.90
N ALA A 22 10.44 8.56 -5.72
CA ALA A 22 9.21 8.19 -6.41
C ALA A 22 9.33 8.23 -7.95
N SER A 23 10.15 9.14 -8.49
CA SER A 23 10.42 9.24 -9.94
C SER A 23 11.35 8.15 -10.48
N SER A 24 12.14 7.49 -9.64
CA SER A 24 13.08 6.42 -10.03
C SER A 24 12.53 5.02 -9.81
N ILE A 25 11.48 4.88 -8.99
CA ILE A 25 10.76 3.63 -8.78
C ILE A 25 9.67 3.53 -9.84
N LYS A 26 9.92 2.74 -10.89
CA LYS A 26 8.87 2.49 -11.88
C LYS A 26 7.87 1.47 -11.33
N GLY A 27 6.59 1.81 -11.44
CA GLY A 27 5.47 0.94 -11.11
C GLY A 27 4.80 0.33 -12.33
N GLU A 28 5.42 0.46 -13.50
CA GLU A 28 4.83 0.10 -14.81
C GLU A 28 5.33 -1.27 -15.32
N PHE A 29 4.69 -1.73 -16.39
CA PHE A 29 4.80 -3.06 -17.00
C PHE A 29 6.22 -3.65 -17.04
N GLY A 30 6.41 -4.85 -16.47
CA GLY A 30 7.63 -5.65 -16.62
C GLY A 30 8.82 -5.23 -15.75
N GLU A 31 8.75 -4.11 -15.03
CA GLU A 31 9.76 -3.73 -14.05
C GLU A 31 9.29 -4.14 -12.65
N ILE A 32 9.91 -5.18 -12.09
CA ILE A 32 9.67 -5.59 -10.70
C ILE A 32 10.26 -4.50 -9.81
N PRO A 33 9.46 -3.84 -8.95
CA PRO A 33 10.00 -2.87 -8.01
C PRO A 33 11.10 -3.51 -7.18
N LEU A 34 12.09 -2.72 -6.75
CA LEU A 34 13.22 -3.24 -5.96
C LEU A 34 12.71 -4.13 -4.82
N PHE A 35 13.41 -5.21 -4.48
CA PHE A 35 13.00 -6.01 -3.33
C PHE A 35 12.94 -5.19 -2.02
N SER A 36 13.82 -4.18 -1.90
CA SER A 36 13.94 -3.33 -0.72
C SER A 36 14.22 -1.88 -1.10
N ILE A 37 13.79 -0.95 -0.25
CA ILE A 37 14.13 0.47 -0.35
C ILE A 37 14.53 1.03 1.01
N THR A 38 15.48 1.98 1.01
CA THR A 38 15.76 2.80 2.20
C THR A 38 14.73 3.92 2.28
N PRO A 39 13.92 3.99 3.37
CA PRO A 39 12.99 5.09 3.62
C PRO A 39 13.72 6.43 3.72
N ASP A 40 13.02 7.51 3.41
CA ASP A 40 13.57 8.86 3.54
C ASP A 40 13.68 9.29 5.01
N GLN A 41 12.82 8.74 5.88
CA GLN A 41 12.76 9.02 7.32
C GLN A 41 12.52 7.73 8.12
N PRO A 42 12.90 7.70 9.41
CA PRO A 42 12.53 6.61 10.30
C PRO A 42 11.01 6.40 10.34
N LEU A 43 10.57 5.15 10.21
CA LEU A 43 9.15 4.79 10.21
C LEU A 43 8.66 4.42 11.61
N GLY A 44 7.44 4.85 11.94
CA GLY A 44 6.68 4.47 13.11
C GLY A 44 5.52 3.52 12.79
N VAL A 45 4.83 3.07 13.84
CA VAL A 45 3.68 2.14 13.71
C VAL A 45 2.54 2.77 12.89
N HIS A 46 2.32 4.08 13.02
CA HIS A 46 1.27 4.78 12.28
C HIS A 46 1.51 4.81 10.77
N ASP A 47 2.76 4.84 10.31
CA ASP A 47 3.07 4.80 8.87
C ASP A 47 2.67 3.45 8.25
N PHE A 48 2.83 2.36 9.02
CA PHE A 48 2.39 1.03 8.58
C PHE A 48 0.86 0.91 8.55
N TRP A 49 0.16 1.52 9.50
CA TRP A 49 -1.31 1.58 9.47
C TRP A 49 -1.81 2.39 8.27
N ALA A 50 -1.25 3.57 8.04
CA ALA A 50 -1.61 4.38 6.88
C ALA A 50 -1.37 3.64 5.56
N LEU A 51 -0.29 2.85 5.46
CA LEU A 51 -0.05 1.98 4.30
C LEU A 51 -1.07 0.85 4.16
N GLN A 52 -1.50 0.24 5.27
CA GLN A 52 -2.49 -0.84 5.26
C GLN A 52 -3.88 -0.35 4.80
N GLU A 53 -4.18 0.93 5.01
CA GLU A 53 -5.44 1.61 4.64
C GLU A 53 -5.34 2.35 3.27
N ASP A 54 -4.24 2.19 2.54
CA ASP A 54 -3.96 2.99 1.33
C ASP A 54 -4.67 2.47 0.07
N HIS A 55 -5.29 3.41 -0.64
CA HIS A 55 -5.96 3.24 -1.92
C HIS A 55 -5.33 4.11 -3.02
N TYR A 56 -4.00 4.28 -2.95
CA TYR A 56 -3.19 5.08 -3.86
C TYR A 56 -3.48 6.59 -3.84
N GLU A 57 -3.97 7.12 -2.72
CA GLU A 57 -4.38 8.51 -2.55
C GLU A 57 -3.25 9.48 -2.93
N GLY A 58 -3.61 10.52 -3.69
CA GLY A 58 -2.68 11.54 -4.15
C GLY A 58 -1.75 11.10 -5.29
N THR A 59 -1.97 9.91 -5.87
CA THR A 59 -1.23 9.43 -7.04
C THR A 59 -2.12 9.40 -8.29
N PRO A 60 -1.55 9.16 -9.50
CA PRO A 60 -2.37 8.94 -10.70
C PRO A 60 -3.32 7.73 -10.62
N TYR A 61 -3.12 6.83 -9.65
CA TYR A 61 -3.91 5.62 -9.44
C TYR A 61 -4.93 5.75 -8.30
N ASP A 62 -5.07 6.97 -7.75
CA ASP A 62 -5.97 7.28 -6.63
C ASP A 62 -7.39 6.75 -6.89
N MET A 63 -7.81 5.79 -6.06
CA MET A 63 -9.11 5.13 -6.23
C MET A 63 -10.27 5.90 -5.61
N VAL A 64 -10.00 6.90 -4.77
CA VAL A 64 -11.03 7.80 -4.23
C VAL A 64 -11.49 8.79 -5.31
N LYS A 65 -10.55 9.29 -6.13
CA LYS A 65 -10.80 10.36 -7.11
C LYS A 65 -10.95 9.88 -8.55
N SER A 66 -10.45 8.69 -8.89
CA SER A 66 -10.55 8.17 -10.26
C SER A 66 -11.94 7.58 -10.54
N LYS A 67 -12.16 7.16 -11.80
CA LYS A 67 -13.33 6.35 -12.19
C LYS A 67 -13.39 5.00 -11.46
N ALA A 68 -12.34 4.64 -10.71
CA ALA A 68 -12.35 3.47 -9.86
C ALA A 68 -13.18 3.67 -8.58
N GLY A 69 -13.37 4.91 -8.13
CA GLY A 69 -14.12 5.25 -6.93
C GLY A 69 -15.64 5.12 -7.06
N LEU A 70 -16.28 4.77 -5.95
CA LEU A 70 -17.73 4.74 -5.80
C LEU A 70 -18.28 6.13 -5.43
N PRO A 71 -19.61 6.35 -5.45
CA PRO A 71 -20.21 7.61 -5.02
C PRO A 71 -19.65 8.09 -3.66
N PHE A 72 -19.54 9.42 -3.52
CA PHE A 72 -18.95 10.08 -2.34
C PHE A 72 -17.46 9.80 -2.09
N GLY A 73 -16.73 9.31 -3.11
CA GLY A 73 -15.30 9.04 -2.98
C GLY A 73 -15.00 7.79 -2.15
N ASN A 74 -15.93 6.83 -2.12
CA ASN A 74 -15.70 5.58 -1.41
C ASN A 74 -14.76 4.68 -2.25
N PRO A 75 -13.58 4.29 -1.74
CA PRO A 75 -12.66 3.43 -2.46
C PRO A 75 -12.99 1.92 -2.34
N ASP A 76 -13.91 1.52 -1.46
CA ASP A 76 -14.29 0.12 -1.16
C ASP A 76 -15.10 -0.53 -2.27
N ARG A 77 -14.40 -0.90 -3.34
CA ARG A 77 -15.01 -1.56 -4.48
C ARG A 77 -15.12 -3.07 -4.29
N GLN A 78 -16.33 -3.62 -4.49
CA GLN A 78 -16.55 -5.07 -4.44
C GLN A 78 -16.15 -5.83 -5.71
N THR A 79 -15.95 -5.14 -6.84
CA THR A 79 -15.59 -5.74 -8.13
C THR A 79 -14.28 -5.15 -8.66
N GLU A 80 -13.34 -6.01 -9.06
CA GLU A 80 -12.07 -5.55 -9.65
C GLU A 80 -12.15 -5.34 -11.17
N THR A 81 -13.31 -5.64 -11.79
CA THR A 81 -13.54 -5.59 -13.23
C THR A 81 -14.44 -4.44 -13.65
N LEU A 82 -14.17 -3.88 -14.84
CA LEU A 82 -15.07 -2.99 -15.58
C LEU A 82 -15.13 -3.42 -17.05
N GLY A 83 -16.20 -4.12 -17.44
CA GLY A 83 -16.30 -4.68 -18.79
C GLY A 83 -15.18 -5.69 -19.05
N THR A 84 -14.35 -5.42 -20.05
CA THR A 84 -13.16 -6.24 -20.39
C THR A 84 -11.87 -5.76 -19.70
N GLY A 85 -11.93 -4.67 -18.93
CA GLY A 85 -10.78 -4.09 -18.23
C GLY A 85 -10.75 -4.42 -16.74
N TRP A 86 -9.61 -4.11 -16.10
CA TRP A 86 -9.35 -4.31 -14.68
C TRP A 86 -8.98 -2.98 -14.03
N PHE A 87 -9.33 -2.82 -12.76
CA PHE A 87 -8.77 -1.77 -11.91
C PHE A 87 -7.48 -2.25 -11.24
N ASP A 88 -6.62 -1.32 -10.85
CA ASP A 88 -5.55 -1.61 -9.90
C ASP A 88 -6.14 -2.17 -8.60
N ARG A 89 -5.43 -3.11 -7.98
CA ARG A 89 -5.85 -3.73 -6.72
C ARG A 89 -5.15 -3.02 -5.54
N PRO A 90 -5.89 -2.26 -4.71
CA PRO A 90 -5.33 -1.46 -3.62
C PRO A 90 -4.73 -2.33 -2.50
N VAL A 91 -4.01 -1.67 -1.57
CA VAL A 91 -3.46 -2.33 -0.38
C VAL A 91 -4.62 -2.72 0.53
N ASP A 92 -5.46 -1.75 0.87
CA ASP A 92 -6.69 -1.98 1.61
C ASP A 92 -7.77 -2.57 0.70
N VAL A 93 -8.59 -3.46 1.25
CA VAL A 93 -9.68 -4.12 0.53
C VAL A 93 -10.82 -4.43 1.50
N TRP A 94 -12.06 -4.23 1.04
CA TRP A 94 -13.28 -4.49 1.81
C TRP A 94 -13.40 -5.90 2.44
N TYR A 95 -12.69 -6.90 1.91
CA TYR A 95 -12.69 -8.28 2.42
C TYR A 95 -11.51 -8.59 3.36
N ALA A 96 -10.70 -7.59 3.72
CA ALA A 96 -9.71 -7.74 4.78
C ALA A 96 -10.45 -7.91 6.13
N ILE A 97 -10.21 -9.05 6.79
CA ILE A 97 -10.90 -9.38 8.05
C ILE A 97 -10.14 -8.82 9.26
N TYR A 98 -8.82 -8.79 9.19
CA TYR A 98 -7.95 -8.23 10.21
C TYR A 98 -6.64 -7.77 9.57
N SER A 99 -6.08 -6.71 10.13
CA SER A 99 -4.74 -6.20 9.81
C SER A 99 -4.01 -5.99 11.12
N TYR A 100 -2.67 -6.10 11.10
CA TYR A 100 -1.89 -5.90 12.31
C TYR A 100 -0.48 -5.41 12.00
N VAL A 101 0.14 -4.78 13.00
CA VAL A 101 1.55 -4.44 12.99
C VAL A 101 2.23 -5.18 14.13
N ALA A 102 3.25 -5.97 13.83
CA ALA A 102 4.08 -6.63 14.84
C ALA A 102 5.37 -5.83 15.05
N GLN A 103 5.58 -5.30 16.26
CA GLN A 103 6.73 -4.47 16.61
C GLN A 103 7.61 -5.18 17.65
N SER A 104 8.89 -5.33 17.33
CA SER A 104 9.93 -5.78 18.25
C SER A 104 10.72 -4.57 18.78
N ARG A 105 10.71 -4.37 20.10
CA ARG A 105 11.26 -3.17 20.74
C ARG A 105 12.52 -3.53 21.52
N SER A 106 13.68 -3.20 20.94
CA SER A 106 15.00 -3.52 21.51
C SER A 106 15.31 -2.79 22.81
N TRP A 107 14.60 -1.71 23.13
CA TRP A 107 14.77 -0.93 24.35
C TRP A 107 14.03 -1.51 25.57
N LEU A 108 13.33 -2.65 25.42
CA LEU A 108 12.65 -3.35 26.49
C LEU A 108 13.26 -4.74 26.73
N PRO A 109 13.15 -5.30 27.94
CA PRO A 109 13.53 -6.69 28.21
C PRO A 109 12.81 -7.66 27.27
N ALA A 110 13.47 -8.76 26.91
CA ALA A 110 12.95 -9.73 25.94
C ALA A 110 11.49 -10.18 26.17
N PRO A 111 11.03 -10.46 27.42
CA PRO A 111 9.63 -10.83 27.66
C PRO A 111 8.59 -9.72 27.37
N LEU A 112 9.03 -8.45 27.29
CA LEU A 112 8.17 -7.27 27.10
C LEU A 112 8.41 -6.58 25.74
N GLY A 113 9.42 -7.00 24.99
CA GLY A 113 9.84 -6.34 23.75
C GLY A 113 8.81 -6.44 22.62
N GLY A 114 8.08 -7.56 22.55
CA GLY A 114 7.04 -7.77 21.54
C GLY A 114 5.77 -6.96 21.81
N LYS A 115 5.20 -6.37 20.76
CA LYS A 115 3.85 -5.80 20.77
C LYS A 115 3.17 -6.06 19.42
N VAL A 116 1.93 -6.52 19.47
CA VAL A 116 1.06 -6.63 18.30
C VAL A 116 0.00 -5.55 18.41
N TRP A 117 -0.12 -4.74 17.37
CA TRP A 117 -1.15 -3.71 17.20
C TRP A 117 -2.20 -4.29 16.26
N ILE A 118 -3.45 -4.39 16.70
CA ILE A 118 -4.61 -4.92 15.97
C ILE A 118 -5.70 -3.86 16.04
#